data_AF-A0A353CQH2-F1
#
_entry.id   AF-A0A353CQH2-F1
#
_cell.length_a   1.000
_cell.length_b   1.000
_cell.length_c   1.000
_cell.angle_alpha   90.00
_cell.angle_beta   90.00
_cell.angle_gamma   90.00
#
_symmetry.space_group_name_H-M   'P 1'
#
loop_
_entity.id
_entity.type
_entity.pdbx_description
1 polymer ?
#
loop_
_entity_poly.entity_id
_entity_poly.type
_entity_poly.pdbx_seq_one_letter_code
_entity_poly.pdbx_strand_id
1 'polypeptide(L)'
;MHILNHFFIPFALILIGFAIFFSEPETAVTRFSFAVLLAAFALNFWINRNTYRFVRWIRALRAATVWVNLLTAAVLFYLLGGYWAPMWLLFTMPPAAGGMFMTRAGTALTACAAAALMLGIYLFRGARFALIADPEITTYADALRQVLATGQVWGQAAIHALFIIVFALFVQAMSEMVVKMRDSMR
;
A
#
# COMPACT_ATOMS: atom_id res chain seq x y z
N MET A 1 -19.33 -0.04 -4.66
CA MET A 1 -18.28 0.67 -5.43
C MET A 1 -17.84 1.96 -4.77
N HIS A 2 -18.74 2.69 -4.07
CA HIS A 2 -18.40 3.97 -3.44
C HIS A 2 -17.45 3.86 -2.22
N ILE A 3 -17.51 2.76 -1.47
CA ILE A 3 -16.77 2.59 -0.20
C ILE A 3 -15.25 2.65 -0.38
N LEU A 4 -14.67 2.07 -1.43
CA LEU A 4 -13.20 2.00 -1.53
C LEU A 4 -12.53 3.36 -1.74
N ASN A 5 -13.02 4.13 -2.71
CA ASN A 5 -12.53 5.50 -2.92
C ASN A 5 -12.86 6.39 -1.73
N HIS A 6 -13.98 6.13 -1.04
CA HIS A 6 -14.39 6.91 0.12
C HIS A 6 -13.48 6.71 1.34
N PHE A 7 -12.76 5.57 1.45
CA PHE A 7 -11.88 5.33 2.59
C PHE A 7 -10.39 5.36 2.24
N PHE A 8 -9.96 4.86 1.08
CA PHE A 8 -8.53 4.86 0.72
C PHE A 8 -7.96 6.27 0.55
N ILE A 9 -8.68 7.14 -0.16
CA ILE A 9 -8.17 8.46 -0.51
C ILE A 9 -8.14 9.39 0.72
N PRO A 10 -9.20 9.45 1.56
CA PRO A 10 -9.12 10.20 2.81
C PRO A 10 -8.06 9.65 3.76
N PHE A 11 -7.90 8.34 3.85
CA PHE A 11 -6.85 7.73 4.66
C PHE A 11 -5.45 8.13 4.20
N ALA A 12 -5.18 8.05 2.89
CA ALA A 12 -3.92 8.47 2.31
C ALA A 12 -3.68 9.98 2.47
N LEU A 13 -4.72 10.80 2.31
CA LEU A 13 -4.65 12.25 2.55
C LEU A 13 -4.33 12.58 4.01
N ILE A 14 -4.96 11.89 4.97
CA ILE A 14 -4.68 12.07 6.40
C ILE A 14 -3.24 11.66 6.72
N LEU A 15 -2.80 10.50 6.23
CA LEU A 15 -1.42 10.03 6.42
C LEU A 15 -0.41 11.03 5.82
N ILE A 16 -0.67 11.54 4.61
CA ILE A 16 0.20 12.53 3.96
C ILE A 16 0.16 13.87 4.70
N GLY A 17 -1.02 14.30 5.17
CA GLY A 17 -1.18 15.50 5.99
C GLY A 17 -0.36 15.41 7.27
N PHE A 18 -0.40 14.27 7.96
CA PHE A 18 0.45 14.03 9.13
C PHE A 18 1.93 13.98 8.77
N ALA A 19 2.31 13.33 7.67
CA ALA A 19 3.70 13.32 7.21
C ALA A 19 4.22 14.73 6.96
N ILE A 20 3.42 15.60 6.32
CA ILE A 20 3.78 16.99 6.05
C ILE A 20 3.88 17.79 7.36
N PHE A 21 2.89 17.65 8.23
CA PHE A 21 2.82 18.40 9.48
C PHE A 21 3.96 18.06 10.45
N PHE A 22 4.30 16.77 10.59
CA PHE A 22 5.31 16.34 11.56
C PHE A 22 6.73 16.30 11.02
N SER A 23 6.90 16.13 9.71
CA SER A 23 8.21 15.75 9.14
C SER A 23 8.76 16.77 8.14
N GLU A 24 8.02 17.86 7.89
CA GLU A 24 8.37 18.97 6.98
C GLU A 24 9.17 18.52 5.74
N PRO A 25 8.62 17.62 4.91
CA PRO A 25 9.32 17.06 3.78
C PRO A 25 9.66 18.13 2.73
N GLU A 26 10.67 17.86 1.92
CA GLU A 26 11.07 18.73 0.81
C GLU A 26 9.87 19.12 -0.08
N THR A 27 9.80 20.40 -0.45
CA THR A 27 8.66 20.94 -1.22
C THR A 27 8.41 20.20 -2.53
N ALA A 28 9.45 19.67 -3.18
CA ALA A 28 9.33 18.84 -4.38
C ALA A 28 8.64 17.51 -4.10
N VAL A 29 9.01 16.83 -3.01
CA VAL A 29 8.41 15.55 -2.58
C VAL A 29 6.94 15.75 -2.25
N THR A 30 6.61 16.80 -1.48
CA THR A 30 5.22 17.13 -1.14
C THR A 30 4.35 17.35 -2.39
N ARG A 31 4.80 18.19 -3.32
CA ARG A 31 4.06 18.48 -4.57
C ARG A 31 3.88 17.22 -5.40
N PHE A 32 4.92 16.40 -5.51
CA PHE A 32 4.85 15.16 -6.27
C PHE A 32 3.91 14.14 -5.61
N SER A 33 3.91 14.01 -4.28
CA SER A 33 2.97 13.15 -3.55
C SER A 33 1.51 13.59 -3.75
N PHE A 34 1.22 14.89 -3.71
CA PHE A 34 -0.12 15.40 -4.03
C PHE A 34 -0.50 15.16 -5.49
N ALA A 35 0.43 15.34 -6.44
CA ALA A 35 0.19 15.05 -7.84
C ALA A 35 -0.13 13.56 -8.07
N VAL A 36 0.60 12.66 -7.42
CA VAL A 36 0.35 11.21 -7.45
C VAL A 36 -1.02 10.88 -6.85
N LEU A 37 -1.39 11.46 -5.71
CA LEU A 37 -2.71 11.29 -5.12
C LEU A 37 -3.84 11.77 -6.05
N LEU A 38 -3.67 12.94 -6.66
CA LEU A 38 -4.67 13.52 -7.55
C LEU A 38 -4.80 12.68 -8.84
N ALA A 39 -3.70 12.19 -9.38
CA ALA A 39 -3.70 11.27 -10.52
C ALA A 39 -4.39 9.94 -10.16
N ALA A 40 -4.10 9.37 -8.98
CA ALA A 40 -4.76 8.17 -8.50
C ALA A 40 -6.26 8.41 -8.27
N PHE A 41 -6.65 9.55 -7.71
CA PHE A 41 -8.06 9.93 -7.56
C PHE A 41 -8.74 10.03 -8.93
N ALA A 42 -8.15 10.73 -9.89
CA ALA A 42 -8.71 10.91 -11.23
C ALA A 42 -8.86 9.56 -11.96
N LEU A 43 -7.85 8.69 -11.87
CA LEU A 43 -7.89 7.35 -12.47
C LEU A 43 -8.98 6.49 -11.84
N ASN A 44 -9.06 6.47 -10.50
CA ASN A 44 -10.11 5.73 -9.80
C ASN A 44 -11.51 6.29 -10.07
N PHE A 45 -11.65 7.62 -10.19
CA PHE A 45 -12.90 8.27 -10.57
C PHE A 45 -13.32 7.87 -11.99
N TRP A 46 -12.38 7.87 -12.93
CA TRP A 46 -12.63 7.46 -14.31
C TRP A 46 -13.03 5.98 -14.40
N ILE A 47 -12.35 5.07 -13.70
CA ILE A 47 -12.72 3.65 -13.65
C ILE A 47 -14.15 3.49 -13.11
N ASN A 48 -14.48 4.16 -12.00
CA ASN A 48 -15.81 4.10 -11.38
C ASN A 48 -16.91 4.64 -12.30
N ARG A 49 -16.67 5.80 -12.94
CA ARG A 49 -17.63 6.39 -13.89
C ARG A 49 -17.92 5.45 -15.05
N ASN A 50 -16.92 4.73 -15.54
CA ASN A 50 -17.06 3.82 -16.67
C ASN A 50 -17.49 2.41 -16.28
N THR A 51 -17.69 2.11 -14.99
CA THR A 51 -17.95 0.74 -14.57
C THR A 51 -19.29 0.20 -15.09
N TYR A 52 -20.30 1.06 -15.23
CA TYR A 52 -21.59 0.70 -15.84
C TYR A 52 -21.50 0.41 -17.34
N ARG A 53 -20.51 0.98 -18.04
CA ARG A 53 -20.28 0.69 -19.45
C ARG A 53 -19.65 -0.69 -19.64
N PHE A 54 -18.96 -1.20 -18.62
CA PHE A 54 -18.17 -2.43 -18.67
C PHE A 54 -18.67 -3.47 -17.65
N VAL A 55 -19.98 -3.70 -17.57
CA VAL A 55 -20.58 -4.67 -16.62
C VAL A 55 -19.96 -6.06 -16.76
N ARG A 56 -19.66 -6.51 -17.99
CA ARG A 56 -18.99 -7.80 -18.25
C ARG A 56 -17.62 -7.91 -17.58
N TRP A 57 -16.93 -6.80 -17.38
CA TRP A 57 -15.58 -6.72 -16.82
C TRP A 57 -15.55 -6.24 -15.37
N ILE A 58 -16.69 -6.19 -14.71
CA ILE A 58 -16.83 -5.59 -13.37
C ILE A 58 -15.88 -6.21 -12.33
N ARG A 59 -15.61 -7.52 -12.40
CA ARG A 59 -14.67 -8.20 -11.51
C ARG A 59 -13.22 -7.78 -11.79
N ALA A 60 -12.84 -7.70 -13.07
CA ALA A 60 -11.50 -7.29 -13.48
C ALA A 60 -11.24 -5.80 -13.16
N LEU A 61 -12.23 -4.93 -13.37
CA LEU A 61 -12.12 -3.51 -13.03
C LEU A 61 -11.95 -3.28 -11.53
N ARG A 62 -12.66 -4.06 -10.69
CA ARG A 62 -12.47 -4.02 -9.23
C ARG A 62 -11.05 -4.43 -8.83
N ALA A 63 -10.55 -5.52 -9.40
CA ALA A 63 -9.18 -5.94 -9.16
C ALA A 63 -8.19 -4.86 -9.63
N ALA A 64 -8.37 -4.29 -10.81
CA ALA A 64 -7.52 -3.23 -11.34
C ALA A 64 -7.46 -2.01 -10.39
N THR A 65 -8.60 -1.57 -9.84
CA THR A 65 -8.65 -0.52 -8.82
C THR A 65 -7.81 -0.85 -7.59
N VAL A 66 -7.87 -2.09 -7.09
CA VAL A 66 -7.05 -2.53 -5.96
C VAL A 66 -5.56 -2.45 -6.29
N TRP A 67 -5.15 -2.95 -7.45
CA TRP A 67 -3.75 -2.92 -7.89
C TRP A 67 -3.25 -1.50 -8.16
N VAL A 68 -4.07 -0.61 -8.73
CA VAL A 68 -3.75 0.81 -8.91
C VAL A 68 -3.50 1.48 -7.56
N ASN A 69 -4.36 1.21 -6.56
CA ASN A 69 -4.18 1.76 -5.22
C ASN A 69 -2.94 1.18 -4.52
N LEU A 70 -2.62 -0.09 -4.77
CA LEU A 70 -1.38 -0.70 -4.28
C LEU A 70 -0.13 -0.05 -4.89
N LEU A 71 -0.13 0.19 -6.20
CA LEU A 71 0.96 0.91 -6.87
C LEU A 71 1.09 2.34 -6.36
N THR A 72 -0.05 3.02 -6.15
CA THR A 72 -0.07 4.37 -5.57
C THR A 72 0.53 4.36 -4.16
N ALA A 73 0.13 3.40 -3.32
CA ALA A 73 0.70 3.22 -1.98
C ALA A 73 2.22 2.97 -2.04
N ALA A 74 2.69 2.14 -2.97
CA ALA A 74 4.11 1.87 -3.16
C ALA A 74 4.90 3.13 -3.55
N VAL A 75 4.40 3.93 -4.50
CA VAL A 75 5.03 5.19 -4.89
C VAL A 75 5.06 6.18 -3.73
N LEU A 76 3.93 6.38 -3.05
CA LEU A 76 3.85 7.30 -1.91
C LEU A 76 4.74 6.85 -0.75
N PHE A 77 4.81 5.56 -0.47
CA PHE A 77 5.69 5.02 0.55
C PHE A 77 7.17 5.17 0.19
N TYR A 78 7.54 4.99 -1.08
CA TYR A 78 8.91 5.23 -1.54
C TYR A 78 9.33 6.70 -1.30
N LEU A 79 8.43 7.64 -1.58
CA LEU A 79 8.68 9.08 -1.42
C LEU A 79 8.71 9.51 0.04
N LEU A 80 7.68 9.13 0.81
CA LEU A 80 7.39 9.69 2.14
C LEU A 80 7.80 8.78 3.30
N GLY A 81 8.08 7.51 3.05
CA GLY A 81 8.37 6.54 4.12
C GLY A 81 9.64 6.81 4.92
N GLY A 82 10.50 7.73 4.45
CA GLY A 82 11.68 8.17 5.21
C GLY A 82 11.41 9.37 6.11
N TYR A 83 10.30 10.07 5.87
CA TYR A 83 9.90 11.24 6.64
C TYR A 83 8.99 10.83 7.80
N TRP A 84 8.08 9.88 7.56
CA TRP A 84 7.10 9.49 8.58
C TRP A 84 6.98 7.97 8.73
N ALA A 85 7.27 7.48 9.94
CA ALA A 85 7.34 6.05 10.22
C ALA A 85 6.03 5.25 9.97
N PRO A 86 4.82 5.76 10.29
CA PRO A 86 3.56 5.05 10.05
C PRO A 86 3.14 4.92 8.57
N MET A 87 3.91 5.43 7.61
CA MET A 87 3.56 5.39 6.18
C MET A 87 3.33 3.98 5.63
N TRP A 88 3.89 2.94 6.26
CA TRP A 88 3.68 1.56 5.87
C TRP A 88 2.19 1.14 5.95
N LEU A 89 1.39 1.84 6.75
CA LEU A 89 -0.04 1.60 6.88
C LEU A 89 -0.80 1.78 5.55
N LEU A 90 -0.25 2.54 4.59
CA LEU A 90 -0.82 2.65 3.24
C LEU A 90 -0.97 1.28 2.57
N PHE A 91 -0.08 0.33 2.86
CA PHE A 91 -0.13 -1.02 2.29
C PHE A 91 -1.24 -1.90 2.87
N THR A 92 -1.90 -1.50 3.95
CA THR A 92 -3.00 -2.28 4.56
C THR A 92 -4.32 -2.10 3.80
N MET A 93 -4.51 -0.94 3.17
CA MET A 93 -5.79 -0.60 2.54
C MET A 93 -6.05 -1.33 1.22
N PRO A 94 -5.10 -1.48 0.27
CA PRO A 94 -5.33 -2.26 -0.94
C PRO A 94 -5.70 -3.74 -0.67
N PRO A 95 -5.05 -4.48 0.22
CA PRO A 95 -5.48 -5.85 0.49
C PRO A 95 -6.77 -5.91 1.33
N ALA A 96 -7.07 -4.92 2.19
CA ALA A 96 -8.40 -4.81 2.79
C ALA A 96 -9.51 -4.57 1.74
N ALA A 97 -9.20 -3.78 0.71
CA ALA A 97 -10.05 -3.62 -0.48
C ALA A 97 -10.30 -4.95 -1.18
N GLY A 98 -9.22 -5.74 -1.37
CA GLY A 98 -9.29 -7.11 -1.86
C GLY A 98 -10.27 -7.93 -1.04
N GLY A 99 -10.15 -7.86 0.30
CA GLY A 99 -11.03 -8.51 1.28
C GLY A 99 -12.53 -8.35 1.02
N MET A 100 -12.92 -7.17 0.55
CA MET A 100 -14.32 -6.80 0.34
C MET A 100 -14.82 -7.10 -1.09
N PHE A 101 -13.94 -7.13 -2.09
CA PHE A 101 -14.33 -7.12 -3.50
C PHE A 101 -13.80 -8.29 -4.33
N MET A 102 -12.81 -9.02 -3.83
CA MET A 102 -12.11 -10.11 -4.51
C MET A 102 -12.37 -11.44 -3.80
N THR A 103 -11.91 -12.53 -4.42
CA THR A 103 -11.91 -13.85 -3.80
C THR A 103 -10.82 -13.94 -2.75
N ARG A 104 -10.91 -14.91 -1.82
CA ARG A 104 -9.86 -15.19 -0.81
C ARG A 104 -8.46 -15.26 -1.43
N ALA A 105 -8.32 -15.96 -2.56
CA ALA A 105 -7.06 -16.08 -3.27
C ALA A 105 -6.57 -14.72 -3.80
N GLY A 106 -7.48 -13.91 -4.39
CA GLY A 106 -7.15 -12.57 -4.86
C GLY A 106 -6.71 -11.63 -3.73
N THR A 107 -7.37 -11.71 -2.58
CA THR A 107 -7.01 -10.95 -1.37
C THR A 107 -5.65 -11.38 -0.83
N ALA A 108 -5.41 -12.68 -0.70
CA ALA A 108 -4.12 -13.21 -0.27
C ALA A 108 -2.98 -12.79 -1.21
N LEU A 109 -3.18 -12.89 -2.52
CA LEU A 109 -2.21 -12.41 -3.51
C LEU A 109 -1.92 -10.92 -3.37
N THR A 110 -2.95 -10.10 -3.18
CA THR A 110 -2.78 -8.66 -2.98
C THR A 110 -2.02 -8.36 -1.69
N ALA A 111 -2.30 -9.09 -0.61
CA ALA A 111 -1.63 -8.91 0.68
C ALA A 111 -0.16 -9.34 0.62
N CYS A 112 0.14 -10.48 -0.01
CA CYS A 112 1.50 -10.92 -0.26
C CYS A 112 2.26 -9.92 -1.15
N ALA A 113 1.63 -9.42 -2.21
CA ALA A 113 2.22 -8.41 -3.09
C ALA A 113 2.49 -7.10 -2.33
N ALA A 114 1.58 -6.66 -1.46
CA ALA A 114 1.75 -5.47 -0.64
C ALA A 114 2.89 -5.62 0.36
N ALA A 115 2.95 -6.74 1.07
CA ALA A 115 4.04 -7.07 1.98
C ALA A 115 5.39 -7.14 1.22
N ALA A 116 5.44 -7.81 0.07
CA ALA A 116 6.64 -7.93 -0.74
C ALA A 116 7.10 -6.58 -1.30
N LEU A 117 6.19 -5.73 -1.79
CA LEU A 117 6.52 -4.37 -2.25
C LEU A 117 7.07 -3.51 -1.13
N MET A 118 6.45 -3.55 0.06
CA MET A 118 6.92 -2.80 1.22
C MET A 118 8.33 -3.23 1.62
N LEU A 119 8.58 -4.54 1.75
CA LEU A 119 9.91 -5.08 2.06
C LEU A 119 10.94 -4.76 0.96
N GLY A 120 10.55 -4.87 -0.30
CA GLY A 120 11.40 -4.53 -1.44
C GLY A 120 11.80 -3.05 -1.45
N ILE A 121 10.88 -2.15 -1.10
CA ILE A 121 11.18 -0.72 -0.97
C ILE A 121 12.10 -0.47 0.22
N TYR A 122 11.89 -1.13 1.36
CA TYR A 122 12.81 -1.02 2.50
C TYR A 122 14.23 -1.46 2.13
N LEU A 123 14.38 -2.60 1.42
CA LEU A 123 15.66 -3.08 0.91
C LEU A 123 16.34 -2.08 -0.01
N PHE A 124 15.60 -1.66 -1.03
CA PHE A 124 16.13 -0.79 -2.07
C PHE A 124 16.56 0.56 -1.50
N ARG A 125 15.72 1.16 -0.65
CA ARG A 125 16.05 2.44 0.00
C ARG A 125 17.19 2.28 0.99
N GLY A 126 17.17 1.24 1.82
CA GLY A 126 18.25 0.96 2.75
C GLY A 126 19.60 0.83 2.04
N ALA A 127 19.66 0.05 0.96
CA ALA A 127 20.89 -0.15 0.19
C ALA A 127 21.35 1.14 -0.50
N ARG A 128 20.41 1.93 -1.05
CA ARG A 128 20.69 3.26 -1.59
C ARG A 128 21.28 4.21 -0.55
N PHE A 129 20.73 4.22 0.67
CA PHE A 129 21.24 5.07 1.75
C PHE A 129 22.62 4.63 2.21
N ALA A 130 22.87 3.33 2.35
CA ALA A 130 24.19 2.78 2.68
C ALA A 130 25.26 3.21 1.66
N LEU A 131 24.98 3.12 0.36
CA LEU A 131 25.90 3.55 -0.71
C LEU A 131 26.24 5.05 -0.68
N ILE A 132 25.31 5.88 -0.21
CA ILE A 132 25.49 7.34 -0.17
C ILE A 132 26.20 7.75 1.12
N ALA A 133 25.87 7.10 2.23
CA ALA A 133 26.36 7.45 3.55
C ALA A 133 27.80 6.96 3.80
N ASP A 134 28.19 5.83 3.21
CA ASP A 134 29.44 5.15 3.55
C ASP A 134 30.37 5.04 2.31
N PRO A 135 31.46 5.83 2.24
CA PRO A 135 32.36 5.85 1.09
C PRO A 135 33.10 4.52 0.84
N GLU A 136 33.21 3.67 1.87
CA GLU A 136 33.85 2.36 1.78
C GLU A 136 33.01 1.35 0.99
N ILE A 137 31.69 1.57 0.93
CA ILE A 137 30.76 0.68 0.24
C ILE A 137 30.64 1.11 -1.22
N THR A 138 31.35 0.42 -2.09
CA THR A 138 31.37 0.73 -3.53
C THR A 138 30.41 -0.13 -4.35
N THR A 139 29.93 -1.26 -3.81
CA THR A 139 29.04 -2.18 -4.52
C THR A 139 27.65 -2.27 -3.88
N TYR A 140 26.62 -2.43 -4.71
CA TYR A 140 25.23 -2.63 -4.24
C TYR A 140 25.06 -3.93 -3.46
N ALA A 141 25.88 -4.95 -3.74
CA ALA A 141 25.86 -6.21 -3.02
C ALA A 141 26.31 -6.04 -1.56
N ASP A 142 27.34 -5.23 -1.32
CA ASP A 142 27.84 -4.97 0.04
C ASP A 142 26.88 -4.08 0.83
N ALA A 143 26.25 -3.10 0.16
CA ALA A 143 25.17 -2.30 0.75
C ALA A 143 23.98 -3.17 1.18
N LEU A 144 23.57 -4.14 0.35
CA LEU A 144 22.52 -5.09 0.72
C LEU A 144 22.90 -5.95 1.92
N ARG A 145 24.16 -6.42 2.00
CA ARG A 145 24.64 -7.21 3.14
C ARG A 145 24.58 -6.41 4.43
N GLN A 146 25.00 -5.14 4.42
CA GLN A 146 24.95 -4.26 5.59
C GLN A 146 23.50 -4.03 6.05
N VAL A 147 22.59 -3.76 5.11
CA VAL A 147 21.16 -3.60 5.41
C VAL A 147 20.59 -4.87 6.01
N LEU A 148 20.89 -6.04 5.43
CA LEU A 148 20.43 -7.35 5.91
C LEU A 148 21.01 -7.71 7.29
N ALA A 149 22.21 -7.24 7.61
CA ALA A 149 22.84 -7.44 8.92
C ALA A 149 22.13 -6.67 10.06
N THR A 150 21.31 -5.66 9.72
CA THR A 150 20.62 -4.81 10.71
C THR A 150 19.34 -5.49 11.23
N GLY A 151 19.50 -6.45 12.15
CA GLY A 151 18.40 -7.31 12.62
C GLY A 151 17.18 -6.58 13.20
N GLN A 152 17.36 -5.42 13.87
CA GLN A 152 16.26 -4.68 14.49
C GLN A 152 15.28 -4.10 13.44
N VAL A 153 15.81 -3.49 12.38
CA VAL A 153 15.00 -2.91 11.30
C VAL A 153 14.22 -4.00 10.57
N TRP A 154 14.84 -5.16 10.39
CA TRP A 154 14.21 -6.32 9.77
C TRP A 154 13.13 -6.97 10.61
N GLY A 155 13.35 -7.07 11.93
CA GLY A 155 12.31 -7.52 12.86
C GLY A 155 11.05 -6.67 12.74
N GLN A 156 11.21 -5.35 12.73
CA GLN A 156 10.08 -4.42 12.57
C GLN A 156 9.41 -4.55 11.20
N ALA A 157 10.19 -4.55 10.11
CA ALA A 157 9.64 -4.66 8.75
C ALA A 157 8.92 -6.00 8.53
N ALA A 158 9.42 -7.09 9.09
CA ALA A 158 8.78 -8.40 9.04
C ALA A 158 7.45 -8.43 9.80
N ILE A 159 7.38 -7.79 10.98
CA ILE A 159 6.13 -7.66 11.74
C ILE A 159 5.10 -6.86 10.94
N HIS A 160 5.50 -5.74 10.32
CA HIS A 160 4.60 -4.95 9.46
C HIS A 160 4.09 -5.77 8.27
N ALA A 161 4.97 -6.53 7.60
CA ALA A 161 4.63 -7.39 6.48
C ALA A 161 3.63 -8.48 6.89
N LEU A 162 3.88 -9.13 8.02
CA LEU A 162 2.98 -10.14 8.58
C LEU A 162 1.63 -9.52 8.96
N PHE A 163 1.64 -8.33 9.57
CA PHE A 163 0.43 -7.61 9.93
C PHE A 163 -0.44 -7.34 8.70
N ILE A 164 0.14 -6.86 7.59
CA ILE A 164 -0.59 -6.61 6.34
C ILE A 164 -1.32 -7.88 5.87
N ILE A 165 -0.66 -9.04 5.92
CA ILE A 165 -1.23 -10.32 5.52
C ILE A 165 -2.36 -10.74 6.45
N VAL A 166 -2.10 -10.77 7.76
CA VAL A 166 -3.08 -11.21 8.77
C VAL A 166 -4.30 -10.30 8.76
N PHE A 167 -4.10 -8.98 8.71
CA PHE A 167 -5.18 -7.99 8.64
C PHE A 167 -6.05 -8.19 7.40
N ALA A 168 -5.46 -8.41 6.23
CA ALA A 168 -6.23 -8.63 5.01
C ALA A 168 -7.08 -9.90 5.06
N LEU A 169 -6.52 -10.99 5.59
CA LEU A 169 -7.26 -12.25 5.77
C LEU A 169 -8.38 -12.11 6.80
N PHE A 170 -8.14 -11.34 7.87
CA PHE A 170 -9.16 -11.00 8.85
C PHE A 170 -10.32 -10.21 8.20
N VAL A 171 -10.02 -9.17 7.42
CA VAL A 171 -11.04 -8.37 6.70
C VAL A 171 -11.83 -9.24 5.70
N GLN A 172 -11.16 -10.17 5.00
CA GLN A 172 -11.82 -11.14 4.14
C GLN A 172 -12.80 -12.03 4.92
N ALA A 173 -12.37 -12.58 6.05
CA ALA A 173 -13.21 -13.45 6.89
C ALA A 173 -14.44 -12.69 7.43
N MET A 174 -14.25 -11.44 7.86
CA MET A 174 -15.34 -10.56 8.29
C MET A 174 -16.33 -10.29 7.17
N SER A 175 -15.82 -9.97 5.96
CA SER A 175 -16.66 -9.70 4.79
C SER A 175 -17.53 -10.91 4.42
N GLU A 176 -16.99 -12.11 4.50
CA GLU A 176 -17.74 -13.35 4.27
C GLU A 176 -18.75 -13.66 5.38
N MET A 177 -18.40 -13.39 6.64
CA MET A 177 -19.29 -13.60 7.77
C MET A 177 -20.51 -12.68 7.71
N VAL A 178 -20.33 -11.42 7.33
CA VAL A 178 -21.45 -10.47 7.14
C VAL A 178 -22.43 -10.96 6.08
N VAL A 179 -21.93 -11.52 4.97
CA VAL A 179 -22.78 -12.09 3.92
C VAL A 179 -23.55 -13.29 4.45
N LYS A 180 -22.88 -14.21 5.17
CA LYS A 180 -23.53 -15.39 5.77
C LYS A 180 -24.60 -15.01 6.79
N MET A 181 -24.34 -14.05 7.68
CA MET A 181 -25.30 -13.56 8.66
C MET A 181 -26.53 -12.93 8.00
N ARG A 182 -26.32 -12.15 6.94
CA ARG A 182 -27.42 -11.57 6.16
C ARG A 182 -28.28 -12.67 5.54
N ASP A 183 -27.65 -13.71 5.00
CA ASP A 183 -28.35 -14.80 4.33
C ASP A 183 -29.06 -15.73 5.32
N SER A 184 -28.60 -15.85 6.57
CA SER A 184 -29.29 -16.62 7.63
C SER A 184 -30.50 -15.90 8.25
N MET A 185 -30.64 -14.59 8.05
CA MET A 185 -31.79 -13.80 8.51
C MET A 185 -32.92 -13.72 7.46
N ARG A 186 -32.75 -14.37 6.30
CA ARG A 186 -33.76 -14.49 5.25
C ARG A 186 -34.35 -15.89 5.24
#